data_AF-A0A660VV02-F1
#
_entry.id   AF-A0A660VV02-F1
#
_cell.length_a   1.000
_cell.length_b   1.000
_cell.length_c   1.000
_cell.angle_alpha   90.00
_cell.angle_beta   90.00
_cell.angle_gamma   90.00
#
_symmetry.space_group_name_H-M   'P 1'
#
loop_
_entity.id
_entity.type
_entity.pdbx_description
1 polymer ?
#
loop_
_entity_poly.entity_id
_entity_poly.type
_entity_poly.pdbx_seq_one_letter_code
_entity_poly.pdbx_strand_id
1 'polypeptide(L)'
;PIDGSEFTIDVDTVIIAIGNGANPLIRQTTPGLEFNKWGNIIVNENCKTSLEGVYAGGDIVLGSATVILAMGQGRIAAAAMNEYLAGKTTG
;
A
#
# COMPACT_ATOMS: atom_id res chain seq x y z
N PRO A 1 15.66 20.84 -16.81
CA PRO A 1 16.75 20.17 -17.56
C PRO A 1 17.57 21.23 -18.30
N ILE A 2 18.88 21.04 -18.46
CA ILE A 2 19.73 21.92 -19.28
C ILE A 2 19.90 21.22 -20.62
N ASP A 3 19.37 21.81 -21.69
CA ASP A 3 19.46 21.21 -23.02
C ASP A 3 20.93 21.06 -23.44
N GLY A 4 21.30 19.87 -23.91
CA GLY A 4 22.66 19.54 -24.33
C GLY A 4 23.60 19.04 -23.22
N SER A 5 23.10 18.84 -21.99
CA SER A 5 23.89 18.27 -20.89
C SER A 5 23.89 16.73 -20.84
N GLU A 6 23.33 16.06 -21.84
CA GLU A 6 23.28 14.61 -21.92
C GLU A 6 24.67 14.01 -22.17
N PHE A 7 24.95 12.87 -21.56
CA PHE A 7 26.22 12.16 -21.70
C PHE A 7 25.99 10.65 -21.72
N THR A 8 26.98 9.92 -22.25
CA THR A 8 26.97 8.46 -22.31
C THR A 8 27.96 7.90 -21.29
N ILE A 9 27.61 6.78 -20.65
CA ILE A 9 28.48 6.04 -19.73
C ILE A 9 28.58 4.61 -20.26
N ASP A 10 29.79 4.08 -20.37
CA ASP A 10 30.02 2.68 -20.73
C ASP A 10 29.89 1.79 -19.49
N VAL A 11 28.99 0.81 -19.54
CA VAL A 11 28.67 -0.08 -18.42
C VAL A 11 28.31 -1.49 -18.90
N ASP A 12 28.77 -2.51 -18.19
CA ASP A 12 28.45 -3.91 -18.49
C ASP A 12 27.08 -4.34 -17.93
N THR A 13 26.56 -3.64 -16.91
CA THR A 13 25.32 -4.01 -16.21
C THR A 13 24.63 -2.80 -15.60
N VAL A 14 23.29 -2.78 -15.66
CA VAL A 14 22.44 -1.74 -15.07
C VAL A 14 21.42 -2.39 -14.13
N ILE A 15 21.30 -1.87 -12.90
CA ILE A 15 20.29 -2.27 -11.91
C ILE A 15 19.42 -1.06 -11.61
N ILE A 16 18.13 -1.12 -11.94
CA ILE A 16 17.18 -0.03 -11.70
C ILE A 16 16.62 -0.17 -10.29
N ALA A 17 16.98 0.77 -9.39
CA ALA A 17 16.56 0.79 -7.99
C ALA A 17 15.90 2.13 -7.59
N ILE A 18 15.03 2.66 -8.46
CA ILE A 18 14.36 3.96 -8.27
C ILE A 18 13.08 3.88 -7.40
N GLY A 19 12.85 2.75 -6.74
CA GLY A 19 11.69 2.49 -5.88
C GLY A 19 10.64 1.58 -6.52
N ASN A 20 9.55 1.37 -5.79
CA ASN A 20 8.44 0.48 -6.12
C ASN A 20 7.10 1.23 -6.05
N GLY A 21 6.14 0.78 -6.86
CA GLY A 21 4.77 1.27 -6.85
C GLY A 21 3.78 0.17 -6.45
N ALA A 22 2.53 0.57 -6.18
CA ALA A 22 1.45 -0.39 -5.94
C ALA A 22 1.15 -1.23 -7.19
N ASN A 23 0.82 -2.51 -7.00
CA ASN A 23 0.46 -3.39 -8.11
C ASN A 23 -0.89 -2.94 -8.72
N PRO A 24 -0.93 -2.57 -10.02
CA PRO A 24 -2.14 -2.06 -10.66
C PRO A 24 -3.28 -3.08 -10.75
N LEU A 25 -2.98 -4.39 -10.68
CA LEU A 25 -3.99 -5.44 -10.80
C LEU A 25 -5.05 -5.33 -9.70
N ILE A 26 -4.66 -5.09 -8.45
CA ILE A 26 -5.62 -4.98 -7.33
C ILE A 26 -6.64 -3.86 -7.58
N ARG A 27 -6.21 -2.74 -8.17
CA ARG A 27 -7.09 -1.64 -8.55
C ARG A 27 -8.05 -2.00 -9.68
N GLN A 28 -7.61 -2.85 -10.61
CA GLN A 28 -8.41 -3.26 -11.77
C GLN A 28 -9.38 -4.39 -11.45
N THR A 29 -9.04 -5.27 -10.50
CA THR A 29 -9.79 -6.50 -10.24
C THR A 29 -10.65 -6.46 -8.98
N THR A 30 -10.58 -5.40 -8.19
CA THR A 30 -11.30 -5.30 -6.90
C THR A 30 -12.28 -4.12 -6.90
N PRO A 31 -13.46 -4.26 -7.55
CA PRO A 31 -14.50 -3.24 -7.54
C PRO A 31 -14.90 -2.82 -6.11
N GLY A 32 -15.11 -1.52 -5.91
CA GLY A 32 -15.50 -0.96 -4.61
C GLY A 32 -14.36 -0.70 -3.64
N LEU A 33 -13.13 -1.14 -3.95
CA LEU A 33 -11.94 -0.75 -3.19
C LEU A 33 -11.44 0.63 -3.63
N GLU A 34 -11.23 1.54 -2.67
CA GLU A 34 -10.76 2.89 -2.92
C GLU A 34 -9.23 2.99 -2.90
N PHE A 35 -8.70 3.81 -3.80
CA PHE A 35 -7.27 4.04 -3.97
C PHE A 35 -6.97 5.52 -4.12
N ASN A 36 -5.79 5.94 -3.66
CA ASN A 36 -5.30 7.28 -3.92
C ASN A 36 -4.74 7.40 -5.36
N LYS A 37 -4.30 8.61 -5.74
CA LYS A 37 -3.75 8.87 -7.09
C LYS A 37 -2.49 8.06 -7.44
N TRP A 38 -1.79 7.52 -6.44
CA TRP A 38 -0.58 6.70 -6.60
C TRP A 38 -0.88 5.19 -6.61
N GLY A 39 -2.15 4.80 -6.46
CA GLY A 39 -2.57 3.39 -6.46
C GLY A 39 -2.46 2.69 -5.11
N ASN A 40 -2.13 3.41 -4.03
CA ASN A 40 -2.18 2.86 -2.67
C ASN A 40 -3.63 2.78 -2.17
N ILE A 41 -3.91 1.79 -1.34
CA ILE A 41 -5.24 1.56 -0.75
C ILE A 41 -5.53 2.65 0.29
N ILE A 42 -6.71 3.25 0.20
CA ILE A 42 -7.19 4.21 1.20
C ILE A 42 -7.77 3.42 2.39
N VAL A 43 -7.35 3.79 3.60
CA VAL A 43 -7.85 3.22 4.85
C VAL A 43 -8.14 4.31 5.88
N ASN A 44 -8.99 4.00 6.85
CA ASN A 44 -9.15 4.83 8.05
C ASN A 44 -8.10 4.52 9.13
N GLU A 45 -8.22 5.18 10.29
CA GLU A 45 -7.34 5.00 11.46
C GLU A 45 -7.25 3.55 11.98
N ASN A 46 -8.28 2.74 11.73
CA ASN A 46 -8.35 1.33 12.12
C ASN A 46 -7.87 0.39 10.99
N CYS A 47 -7.19 0.92 9.97
CA CYS A 47 -6.73 0.20 8.79
C CYS A 47 -7.87 -0.46 7.97
N LYS A 48 -9.12 -0.01 8.16
CA LYS A 48 -10.29 -0.51 7.42
C LYS A 48 -10.38 0.18 6.06
N THR A 49 -10.59 -0.60 5.02
CA THR A 49 -10.76 -0.12 3.64
C THR A 49 -12.22 0.33 3.38
N SER A 50 -12.51 0.78 2.16
CA SER A 50 -13.87 1.04 1.70
C SER A 50 -14.73 -0.24 1.58
N LEU A 51 -14.11 -1.43 1.55
CA LEU A 51 -14.83 -2.70 1.53
C LEU A 51 -15.06 -3.21 2.96
N GLU A 52 -16.29 -3.67 3.22
CA GLU A 52 -16.66 -4.18 4.53
C GLU A 52 -15.88 -5.46 4.87
N GLY A 53 -15.30 -5.51 6.08
CA GLY A 53 -14.50 -6.64 6.54
C GLY A 53 -13.11 -6.74 5.90
N VAL A 54 -12.71 -5.80 5.04
CA VAL A 54 -11.41 -5.79 4.38
C VAL A 54 -10.53 -4.70 5.00
N TYR A 55 -9.30 -5.07 5.33
CA TYR A 55 -8.31 -4.23 6.00
C TYR A 55 -6.99 -4.23 5.22
N ALA A 56 -6.22 -3.15 5.31
CA ALA A 56 -4.91 -3.02 4.66
C ALA A 56 -3.94 -2.20 5.51
N GLY A 57 -2.65 -2.52 5.44
CA GLY A 57 -1.58 -1.82 6.17
C GLY A 57 -0.21 -2.09 5.54
N GLY A 58 0.79 -1.32 5.96
CA GLY A 58 2.13 -1.32 5.40
C GLY A 58 2.26 -0.49 4.13
N ASP A 59 3.26 -0.79 3.31
CA ASP A 59 3.63 -0.02 2.12
C ASP A 59 2.49 0.15 1.12
N ILE A 60 1.54 -0.79 1.08
CA ILE A 60 0.37 -0.69 0.18
C ILE A 60 -0.54 0.48 0.55
N VAL A 61 -0.48 0.96 1.80
CA VAL A 61 -1.20 2.15 2.31
C VAL A 61 -0.27 3.37 2.34
N LEU A 62 0.96 3.21 2.85
CA LEU A 62 1.86 4.32 3.18
C LEU A 62 2.75 4.78 2.01
N GLY A 63 2.90 3.98 0.95
CA GLY A 63 4.04 4.09 0.04
C GLY A 63 5.30 3.49 0.67
N SER A 64 6.47 3.58 0.03
CA SER A 64 7.72 2.99 0.53
C SER A 64 8.02 3.48 1.96
N ALA A 65 7.73 2.64 2.95
CA ALA A 65 7.80 2.97 4.36
C ALA A 65 8.81 2.04 5.06
N THR A 66 8.90 2.17 6.39
CA THR A 66 9.78 1.34 7.19
C THR A 66 9.05 0.13 7.75
N VAL A 67 9.80 -0.93 8.03
CA VAL A 67 9.29 -2.17 8.65
C VAL A 67 8.51 -1.89 9.95
N ILE A 68 8.96 -0.93 10.75
CA ILE A 68 8.29 -0.61 12.03
C ILE A 68 6.91 0.02 11.83
N LEU A 69 6.72 0.85 10.80
CA LEU A 69 5.43 1.44 10.47
C LEU A 69 4.47 0.38 9.93
N ALA A 70 4.96 -0.50 9.06
CA ALA A 70 4.17 -1.63 8.55
C ALA A 70 3.72 -2.57 9.67
N MET A 71 4.62 -2.89 10.61
CA MET A 71 4.30 -3.70 11.79
C MET A 71 3.25 -3.00 12.67
N GLY A 72 3.39 -1.69 12.88
CA GLY A 72 2.42 -0.88 13.63
C GLY A 72 1.01 -0.95 13.03
N GLN A 73 0.87 -0.74 11.72
CA GLN A 73 -0.42 -0.88 11.03
C GLN A 73 -0.95 -2.31 11.07
N GLY A 74 -0.08 -3.32 11.00
CA GLY A 74 -0.48 -4.73 11.17
C GLY A 74 -1.14 -4.99 12.52
N ARG A 75 -0.62 -4.42 13.61
CA ARG A 75 -1.23 -4.55 14.95
C ARG A 75 -2.57 -3.83 15.05
N ILE A 76 -2.68 -2.63 14.48
CA ILE A 76 -3.93 -1.86 14.46
C ILE A 76 -5.01 -2.63 13.69
N ALA A 77 -4.69 -3.12 12.49
CA ALA A 77 -5.61 -3.91 11.68
C ALA A 77 -6.05 -5.19 12.40
N ALA A 78 -5.12 -5.90 13.07
CA ALA A 78 -5.45 -7.11 13.82
C ALA A 78 -6.43 -6.84 14.98
N ALA A 79 -6.22 -5.77 15.75
CA ALA A 79 -7.13 -5.38 16.82
C ALA A 79 -8.53 -5.06 16.27
N ALA A 80 -8.61 -4.27 15.20
CA ALA A 80 -9.88 -3.89 14.57
C ALA A 80 -10.62 -5.08 13.93
N MET A 81 -9.88 -6.03 13.33
CA MET A 81 -10.45 -7.28 12.82
C MET A 81 -11.03 -8.14 13.95
N ASN A 82 -10.32 -8.23 15.09
CA ASN A 82 -10.79 -8.99 16.24
C ASN A 82 -12.10 -8.41 16.80
N GLU A 83 -12.18 -7.09 16.96
CA GLU A 83 -13.40 -6.39 17.39
C GLU A 83 -14.58 -6.64 16.42
N TYR A 84 -14.32 -6.54 15.11
CA TYR A 84 -15.33 -6.80 14.08
C TYR A 84 -15.87 -8.22 14.12
N LEU A 85 -15.00 -9.23 14.30
CA LEU A 85 -15.41 -10.63 14.38
C LEU A 85 -16.13 -10.97 15.68
N ALA A 86 -15.69 -10.40 16.81
CA ALA A 86 -16.36 -10.57 18.09
C ALA A 86 -17.81 -10.07 18.05
N GLY A 87 -18.05 -8.90 17.45
CA GLY A 87 -19.40 -8.35 17.28
C GLY A 87 -20.30 -9.15 16.32
N LYS A 88 -19.71 -9.94 15.42
CA LYS A 88 -20.44 -10.81 14.48
C LYS A 88 -20.89 -12.15 15.09
N THR A 89 -20.32 -12.55 16.22
CA THR A 89 -20.62 -13.86 16.83
C THR A 89 -21.87 -13.79 17.74
N THR A 90 -22.34 -12.59 18.05
CA THR A 90 -23.54 -12.33 18.89
C THR A 90 -24.84 -12.15 18.09
N GLY A 91 -24.87 -12.54 16.82
CA GLY A 91 -26.05 -12.46 15.94
C GLY A 91 -26.67 -13.82 15.63
#